data_AF-A0A1G5WV59-F1
#
_entry.id   AF-A0A1G5WV59-F1
#
_cell.length_a   1.000
_cell.length_b   1.000
_cell.length_c   1.000
_cell.angle_alpha   90.00
_cell.angle_beta   90.00
_cell.angle_gamma   90.00
#
_symmetry.space_group_name_H-M   'P 1'
#
loop_
_entity.id
_entity.type
_entity.pdbx_description
1 polymer ?
#
loop_
_entity_poly.entity_id
_entity_poly.type
_entity_poly.pdbx_seq_one_letter_code
_entity_poly.pdbx_strand_id
1 'polypeptide(L)'
;MAHPHVKTISEMEDASKLVDIIAESKSCYVRDNLSIHLHESQIKLLKNVVKHSKPHHRRVRVRQYAKIADDDKHFDLHVKLYLKSYKKLERKGLVEILDADDLPYDVILTEKGSEIFDEIKSLEKEWADSVGCDVEALRKMALDSFEYSYRFKKRQKYQF
;
A
#
# COMPACT_ATOMS: atom_id res chain seq x y z
N MET A 1 -28.54 -2.01 22.11
CA MET A 1 -29.36 -2.03 20.88
C MET A 1 -28.51 -2.63 19.78
N ALA A 2 -28.98 -3.65 19.07
CA ALA A 2 -28.22 -4.23 17.97
C ALA A 2 -28.09 -3.17 16.86
N HIS A 3 -26.85 -2.83 16.49
CA HIS A 3 -26.59 -1.85 15.43
C HIS A 3 -27.28 -2.33 14.14
N PRO A 4 -28.08 -1.51 13.44
CA PRO A 4 -28.88 -1.96 12.29
C PRO A 4 -28.09 -2.73 11.23
N HIS A 5 -26.82 -2.35 11.04
CA HIS A 5 -25.89 -3.02 10.12
C HIS A 5 -25.51 -4.45 10.52
N VAL A 6 -25.64 -4.87 11.78
CA VAL A 6 -25.29 -6.24 12.22
C VAL A 6 -26.17 -7.26 11.50
N LYS A 7 -27.48 -7.00 11.44
CA LYS A 7 -28.43 -7.87 10.74
C LYS A 7 -28.13 -7.93 9.24
N THR A 8 -27.86 -6.76 8.65
CA THR A 8 -27.51 -6.67 7.22
C THR A 8 -26.24 -7.44 6.90
N ILE A 9 -25.21 -7.38 7.75
CA ILE A 9 -23.95 -8.12 7.56
C ILE A 9 -24.18 -9.61 7.75
N SER A 10 -24.94 -10.03 8.75
CA SER A 10 -25.19 -11.45 9.01
C SER A 10 -25.97 -12.16 7.89
N GLU A 11 -26.80 -11.40 7.16
CA GLU A 11 -27.60 -11.91 6.03
C GLU A 11 -26.91 -11.64 4.67
N MET A 12 -25.67 -11.13 4.67
CA MET A 12 -24.96 -10.73 3.45
C MET A 12 -24.30 -11.92 2.75
N GLU A 13 -24.76 -12.23 1.54
CA GLU A 13 -24.17 -13.27 0.68
C GLU A 13 -23.08 -12.73 -0.28
N ASP A 14 -22.99 -11.40 -0.43
CA ASP A 14 -22.04 -10.73 -1.32
C ASP A 14 -20.64 -10.68 -0.69
N ALA A 15 -19.78 -11.63 -1.10
CA ALA A 15 -18.40 -11.71 -0.66
C ALA A 15 -17.58 -10.43 -0.93
N SER A 16 -17.85 -9.69 -2.01
CA SER A 16 -17.11 -8.46 -2.32
C SER A 16 -17.35 -7.40 -1.25
N LYS A 17 -18.60 -7.21 -0.84
CA LYS A 17 -18.95 -6.25 0.20
C LYS A 17 -18.41 -6.64 1.56
N LEU A 18 -18.39 -7.93 1.88
CA LEU A 18 -17.77 -8.43 3.11
C LEU A 18 -16.27 -8.11 3.15
N VAL A 19 -15.57 -8.33 2.04
CA VAL A 19 -14.15 -7.96 1.90
C VAL A 19 -13.94 -6.46 2.11
N ASP A 20 -14.79 -5.62 1.51
CA ASP A 20 -14.69 -4.16 1.64
C ASP A 20 -14.92 -3.70 3.09
N ILE A 21 -15.93 -4.25 3.79
CA ILE A 21 -16.20 -3.94 5.20
C ILE A 21 -15.02 -4.31 6.09
N ILE A 22 -14.43 -5.49 5.88
CA ILE A 22 -13.26 -5.96 6.63
C ILE A 22 -12.05 -5.04 6.35
N ALA A 23 -11.81 -4.68 5.08
CA ALA A 23 -10.72 -3.81 4.69
C ALA A 23 -10.86 -2.40 5.30
N GLU A 24 -12.07 -1.84 5.29
CA GLU A 24 -12.38 -0.55 5.89
C GLU A 24 -12.20 -0.58 7.41
N SER A 25 -12.69 -1.63 8.08
CA SER A 25 -12.52 -1.81 9.53
C SER A 25 -11.04 -1.75 9.94
N LYS A 26 -10.18 -2.46 9.21
CA LYS A 26 -8.73 -2.42 9.45
C LYS A 26 -8.16 -1.01 9.22
N SER A 27 -8.55 -0.36 8.13
CA SER A 27 -8.08 0.98 7.78
C SER A 27 -8.43 2.00 8.88
N CYS A 28 -9.68 1.98 9.35
CA CYS A 28 -10.16 2.83 10.45
C CYS A 28 -9.39 2.54 11.74
N TYR A 29 -9.26 1.27 12.13
CA TYR A 29 -8.54 0.90 13.36
C TYR A 29 -7.10 1.42 13.35
N VAL A 30 -6.37 1.20 12.26
CA VAL A 30 -4.98 1.70 12.15
C VAL A 30 -4.95 3.22 12.23
N ARG A 31 -5.84 3.93 11.52
CA ARG A 31 -5.83 5.40 11.47
C ARG A 31 -6.22 6.05 12.80
N ASP A 32 -7.12 5.42 13.55
CA ASP A 32 -7.60 5.95 14.83
C ASP A 32 -6.59 5.74 15.96
N ASN A 33 -5.72 4.72 15.84
CA ASN A 33 -4.76 4.36 16.88
C ASN A 33 -3.30 4.73 16.55
N LEU A 34 -3.02 5.23 15.35
CA LEU A 34 -1.66 5.65 14.97
C LEU A 34 -1.24 6.92 15.73
N SER A 35 -0.01 6.93 16.23
CA SER A 35 0.60 8.05 16.96
C SER A 35 0.64 9.37 16.18
N ILE A 36 0.49 9.31 14.85
CA ILE A 36 0.42 10.47 13.98
C ILE A 36 -0.76 10.39 13.02
N HIS A 37 -1.28 11.57 12.64
CA HIS A 37 -2.30 11.63 11.61
C HIS A 37 -1.72 11.34 10.21
N LEU A 38 -2.15 10.23 9.61
CA LEU A 38 -1.95 9.88 8.20
C LEU A 38 -3.27 9.53 7.52
N HIS A 39 -3.44 10.02 6.29
CA HIS A 39 -4.50 9.54 5.42
C HIS A 39 -4.19 8.12 4.92
N GLU A 40 -5.21 7.36 4.55
CA GLU A 40 -5.04 6.01 4.00
C GLU A 40 -4.06 5.96 2.81
N SER A 41 -4.14 6.94 1.91
CA SER A 41 -3.23 7.06 0.77
C SER A 41 -1.77 7.24 1.21
N GLN A 42 -1.52 7.92 2.34
CA GLN A 42 -0.19 8.10 2.91
C GLN A 42 0.34 6.82 3.55
N ILE A 43 -0.51 6.09 4.28
CA ILE A 43 -0.18 4.75 4.82
C ILE A 43 0.18 3.80 3.69
N LYS A 44 -0.62 3.78 2.61
CA LYS A 44 -0.37 2.96 1.41
C LYS A 44 0.95 3.33 0.74
N LEU A 45 1.26 4.61 0.62
CA LEU A 45 2.55 5.08 0.07
C LEU A 45 3.73 4.64 0.94
N LEU A 46 3.63 4.77 2.27
CA LEU A 46 4.68 4.32 3.19
C LEU A 46 4.95 2.81 3.05
N LYS A 47 3.89 1.99 2.96
CA LYS A 47 4.00 0.55 2.66
C LYS A 47 4.65 0.27 1.30
N ASN A 48 4.39 1.11 0.30
CA ASN A 48 5.02 0.99 -1.01
C ASN A 48 6.52 1.30 -0.98
N VAL A 49 6.99 2.25 -0.16
CA VAL A 49 8.44 2.52 0.02
C VAL A 49 9.15 1.24 0.44
N VAL A 50 8.66 0.56 1.47
CA VAL A 50 9.25 -0.69 1.98
C VAL A 50 9.16 -1.83 0.96
N LYS A 51 8.08 -1.88 0.19
CA LYS A 51 7.99 -2.84 -0.91
C LYS A 51 9.04 -2.55 -1.99
N HIS A 52 9.19 -1.30 -2.39
CA HIS A 52 10.07 -0.90 -3.49
C HIS A 52 11.55 -0.90 -3.14
N SER A 53 11.91 -0.84 -1.85
CA SER A 53 13.28 -1.02 -1.38
C SER A 53 13.81 -2.45 -1.58
N LYS A 54 12.92 -3.45 -1.75
CA LYS A 54 13.35 -4.84 -1.98
C LYS A 54 14.07 -4.99 -3.32
N PRO A 55 15.20 -5.72 -3.40
CA PRO A 55 16.03 -5.79 -4.60
C PRO A 55 15.29 -6.24 -5.88
N HIS A 56 14.37 -7.19 -5.78
CA HIS A 56 13.61 -7.65 -6.94
C HIS A 56 12.57 -6.62 -7.41
N HIS A 57 12.01 -5.80 -6.52
CA HIS A 57 11.10 -4.71 -6.89
C HIS A 57 11.86 -3.54 -7.51
N ARG A 58 13.03 -3.16 -6.97
CA ARG A 58 13.91 -2.16 -7.58
C ARG A 58 14.29 -2.55 -9.02
N ARG A 59 14.77 -3.78 -9.23
CA ARG A 59 15.13 -4.28 -10.58
C ARG A 59 13.98 -4.20 -11.58
N VAL A 60 12.75 -4.45 -11.13
CA VAL A 60 11.56 -4.31 -11.97
C VAL A 60 11.32 -2.85 -12.33
N ARG A 61 11.41 -1.92 -11.38
CA ARG A 61 11.30 -0.48 -11.63
C ARG A 61 12.35 -0.02 -12.65
N VAL A 62 13.63 -0.32 -12.43
CA VAL A 62 14.72 0.06 -13.36
C VAL A 62 14.42 -0.42 -14.78
N ARG A 63 14.03 -1.69 -14.94
CA ARG A 63 13.67 -2.26 -16.24
C ARG A 63 12.44 -1.58 -16.87
N GLN A 64 11.48 -1.14 -16.06
CA GLN A 64 10.30 -0.43 -16.55
C GLN A 64 10.65 1.00 -16.99
N TYR A 65 11.45 1.71 -16.19
CA TYR A 65 11.95 3.05 -16.52
C TYR A 65 12.79 3.03 -17.80
N ALA A 66 13.68 2.06 -17.97
CA ALA A 66 14.51 1.94 -19.19
C ALA A 66 13.72 1.68 -20.49
N LYS A 67 12.43 1.32 -20.41
CA LYS A 67 11.56 1.09 -21.58
C LYS A 67 10.81 2.35 -22.02
N ILE A 68 10.90 3.43 -21.26
CA ILE A 68 10.19 4.67 -21.53
C ILE A 68 11.14 5.56 -22.33
N ALA A 69 10.65 6.10 -23.43
CA ALA A 69 11.44 7.00 -24.26
C ALA A 69 11.63 8.35 -23.56
N ASP A 70 12.81 8.94 -23.70
CA ASP A 70 13.22 10.19 -23.04
C ASP A 70 12.36 11.44 -23.37
N ASP A 71 11.45 11.37 -24.36
CA ASP A 71 10.67 12.51 -24.86
C ASP A 71 9.15 12.37 -24.63
N ASP A 72 8.73 11.48 -23.72
CA ASP A 72 7.31 11.35 -23.39
C ASP A 72 6.90 12.42 -22.36
N LYS A 73 6.24 13.49 -22.80
CA LYS A 73 5.66 14.53 -21.91
C LYS A 73 4.73 13.95 -20.84
N HIS A 74 4.16 12.76 -21.04
CA HIS A 74 3.37 12.08 -20.01
C HIS A 74 4.23 11.51 -18.87
N PHE A 75 5.51 11.19 -19.14
CA PHE A 75 6.46 10.70 -18.14
C PHE A 75 6.83 11.77 -17.11
N ASP A 76 7.22 12.96 -17.57
CA ASP A 76 7.57 14.08 -16.68
C ASP A 76 6.40 14.49 -15.79
N LEU A 77 5.19 14.54 -16.37
CA LEU A 77 3.97 14.81 -15.63
C LEU A 77 3.70 13.73 -14.58
N HIS A 78 3.90 12.45 -14.93
CA HIS A 78 3.71 11.33 -14.03
C HIS A 78 4.71 11.36 -12.87
N VAL A 79 6.01 11.55 -13.16
CA VAL A 79 7.07 11.70 -12.14
C VAL A 79 6.73 12.86 -11.20
N LYS A 80 6.32 14.01 -11.74
CA LYS A 80 5.94 15.18 -10.95
C LYS A 80 4.75 14.91 -10.01
N LEU A 81 3.70 14.24 -10.50
CA LEU A 81 2.52 13.90 -9.70
C LEU A 81 2.84 12.86 -8.62
N TYR A 82 3.64 11.86 -8.96
CA TYR A 82 4.03 10.79 -8.05
C TYR A 82 4.94 11.34 -6.93
N LEU A 83 5.94 12.14 -7.29
CA LEU A 83 6.81 12.84 -6.33
C LEU A 83 6.03 13.80 -5.43
N LYS A 84 5.00 14.48 -5.94
CA LYS A 84 4.14 15.36 -5.11
C LYS A 84 3.51 14.60 -3.93
N SER A 85 3.24 13.31 -4.09
CA SER A 85 2.68 12.48 -3.03
C SER A 85 3.75 12.11 -1.98
N TYR A 86 4.96 11.73 -2.39
CA TYR A 86 6.06 11.48 -1.46
C TYR A 86 6.54 12.73 -0.74
N LYS A 87 6.52 13.90 -1.40
CA LYS A 87 6.82 15.19 -0.75
C LYS A 87 5.92 15.48 0.45
N LYS A 88 4.70 14.93 0.51
CA LYS A 88 3.84 15.05 1.71
C LYS A 88 4.33 14.19 2.87
N LEU A 89 4.91 13.01 2.60
CA LEU A 89 5.53 12.15 3.60
C LEU A 89 6.88 12.70 4.06
N GLU A 90 7.66 13.23 3.12
CA GLU A 90 8.95 13.88 3.37
C GLU A 90 8.79 15.09 4.31
N ARG A 91 7.79 15.95 4.08
CA ARG A 91 7.46 17.06 5.02
C ARG A 91 7.07 16.59 6.43
N LYS A 92 6.60 15.34 6.58
CA LYS A 92 6.31 14.74 7.89
C LYS A 92 7.54 14.07 8.52
N GLY A 93 8.67 14.08 7.81
CA GLY A 93 9.92 13.44 8.19
C GLY A 93 9.88 11.91 8.12
N LEU A 94 9.01 11.34 7.27
CA LEU A 94 8.80 9.88 7.20
C LEU A 94 9.59 9.21 6.07
N VAL A 95 9.98 9.97 5.06
CA VAL A 95 10.71 9.46 3.90
C VAL A 95 11.71 10.50 3.43
N GLU A 96 12.73 10.05 2.71
CA GLU A 96 13.65 10.88 1.96
C GLU A 96 13.55 10.53 0.48
N ILE A 97 13.51 11.55 -0.37
CA ILE A 97 13.55 11.41 -1.83
C ILE A 97 15.00 11.62 -2.26
N LEU A 98 15.57 10.62 -2.93
CA LEU A 98 16.97 10.61 -3.34
C LEU A 98 17.06 10.63 -4.87
N ASP A 99 18.09 11.29 -5.38
CA ASP A 99 18.54 11.07 -6.76
C ASP A 99 19.23 9.70 -6.83
N ALA A 100 18.98 8.96 -7.91
CA ALA A 100 19.56 7.63 -8.12
C ALA A 100 20.10 7.51 -9.54
N ASP A 101 21.20 6.78 -9.71
CA ASP A 101 21.85 6.67 -11.03
C ASP A 101 21.00 5.85 -12.03
N ASP A 102 20.23 4.88 -11.53
CA ASP A 102 19.45 3.91 -12.30
C ASP A 102 17.94 4.21 -12.34
N LEU A 103 17.50 5.26 -11.64
CA LEU A 103 16.10 5.65 -11.50
C LEU A 103 15.98 7.18 -11.44
N PRO A 104 14.91 7.77 -11.98
CA PRO A 104 14.70 9.23 -11.90
C PRO A 104 14.62 9.76 -10.46
N TYR A 105 14.28 8.88 -9.51
CA TYR A 105 14.30 9.11 -8.08
C TYR A 105 14.19 7.77 -7.36
N ASP A 106 14.65 7.74 -6.12
CA ASP A 106 14.31 6.71 -5.17
C ASP A 106 13.71 7.30 -3.90
N VAL A 107 13.03 6.45 -3.13
CA VAL A 107 12.42 6.86 -1.86
C VAL A 107 12.81 5.84 -0.81
N ILE A 108 13.33 6.32 0.31
CA ILE A 108 13.69 5.50 1.47
C ILE A 108 12.93 5.98 2.70
N LEU A 109 12.78 5.08 3.69
CA LEU A 109 12.26 5.47 4.99
C LEU A 109 13.35 6.20 5.79
N THR A 110 12.95 7.23 6.53
CA THR A 110 13.77 7.76 7.62
C THR A 110 13.68 6.84 8.84
N GLU A 111 14.43 7.13 9.90
CA GLU A 111 14.28 6.47 11.20
C GLU A 111 12.83 6.56 11.71
N LYS A 112 12.30 7.79 11.82
CA LYS A 112 10.89 8.04 12.16
C LYS A 112 9.92 7.33 11.21
N GLY A 113 10.22 7.29 9.92
CA GLY A 113 9.43 6.56 8.92
C GLY A 113 9.35 5.07 9.20
N SER A 114 10.45 4.49 9.66
CA SER A 114 10.57 3.08 10.04
C SER A 114 9.79 2.79 11.32
N GLU A 115 9.91 3.65 12.33
CA GLU A 115 9.13 3.55 13.57
C GLU A 115 7.61 3.55 13.29
N ILE A 116 7.13 4.53 12.52
CA ILE A 116 5.71 4.62 12.14
C ILE A 116 5.28 3.41 11.31
N PHE A 117 6.15 2.89 10.44
CA PHE A 117 5.84 1.71 9.66
C PHE A 117 5.71 0.45 10.53
N ASP A 118 6.55 0.30 11.55
CA ASP A 118 6.47 -0.81 12.50
C ASP A 118 5.26 -0.67 13.43
N GLU A 119 4.91 0.55 13.85
CA GLU A 119 3.66 0.83 14.57
C GLU A 119 2.44 0.40 13.74
N ILE A 120 2.39 0.75 12.44
CA ILE A 120 1.31 0.30 11.54
C ILE A 120 1.21 -1.23 11.50
N LYS A 121 2.34 -1.96 11.48
CA LYS A 121 2.30 -3.43 11.51
C LYS A 121 1.76 -3.97 12.83
N SER A 122 2.14 -3.35 13.95
CA SER A 122 1.62 -3.74 15.27
C SER A 122 0.11 -3.55 15.31
N LEU A 123 -0.37 -2.39 14.89
CA LEU A 123 -1.81 -2.08 14.84
C LEU A 123 -2.59 -3.00 13.89
N GLU A 124 -2.02 -3.36 12.72
CA GLU A 124 -2.65 -4.35 11.83
C GLU A 124 -2.74 -5.74 12.47
N LYS A 125 -1.74 -6.12 13.27
CA LYS A 125 -1.74 -7.39 14.00
C LYS A 125 -2.74 -7.36 15.16
N GLU A 126 -2.75 -6.30 15.96
CA GLU A 126 -3.70 -6.10 17.06
C GLU A 126 -5.15 -6.10 16.55
N TRP A 127 -5.41 -5.42 15.43
CA TRP A 127 -6.70 -5.49 14.76
C TRP A 127 -7.06 -6.94 14.39
N ALA A 128 -6.16 -7.67 13.73
CA ALA A 128 -6.40 -9.04 13.30
C ALA A 128 -6.70 -9.97 14.50
N ASP A 129 -5.97 -9.80 15.60
CA ASP A 129 -6.20 -10.55 16.83
C ASP A 129 -7.56 -10.19 17.46
N SER A 130 -7.94 -8.90 17.47
CA SER A 130 -9.21 -8.44 18.05
C SER A 130 -10.46 -8.93 17.33
N VAL A 131 -10.39 -9.10 16.01
CA VAL A 131 -11.50 -9.61 15.19
C VAL A 131 -11.47 -11.13 15.01
N GLY A 132 -10.49 -11.83 15.61
CA GLY A 132 -10.35 -13.28 15.51
C GLY A 132 -10.04 -13.75 14.09
N CYS A 133 -9.13 -13.05 13.40
CA CYS A 133 -8.85 -13.29 11.99
C CYS A 133 -8.18 -14.65 11.75
N ASP A 134 -8.80 -15.52 10.95
CA ASP A 134 -8.20 -16.80 10.56
C ASP A 134 -7.16 -16.60 9.44
N VAL A 135 -5.90 -16.49 9.85
CA VAL A 135 -4.75 -16.28 8.95
C VAL A 135 -4.58 -17.43 7.95
N GLU A 136 -4.91 -18.67 8.32
CA GLU A 136 -4.76 -19.82 7.43
C GLU A 136 -5.81 -19.77 6.31
N ALA A 137 -7.06 -19.49 6.66
CA ALA A 137 -8.13 -19.29 5.68
C ALA A 137 -7.81 -18.14 4.72
N LEU A 138 -7.36 -16.99 5.25
CA LEU A 138 -6.98 -15.84 4.43
C LEU A 138 -5.77 -16.13 3.54
N ARG A 139 -4.77 -16.87 4.03
CA ARG A 139 -3.61 -17.25 3.22
C ARG A 139 -4.02 -18.10 2.02
N LYS A 140 -4.91 -19.06 2.23
CA LYS A 140 -5.47 -19.88 1.15
C LYS A 140 -6.19 -19.02 0.12
N MET A 141 -7.11 -18.15 0.56
CA MET A 141 -7.81 -17.22 -0.34
C MET A 141 -6.86 -16.29 -1.11
N ALA A 142 -5.79 -15.81 -0.45
CA ALA A 142 -4.80 -14.96 -1.08
C ALA A 142 -4.01 -15.70 -2.16
N LEU A 143 -3.62 -16.96 -1.93
CA LEU A 143 -2.93 -17.79 -2.93
C LEU A 143 -3.85 -18.11 -4.12
N ASP A 144 -5.09 -18.49 -3.84
CA ASP A 144 -6.08 -18.84 -4.87
C ASP A 144 -6.44 -17.63 -5.75
N SER A 145 -6.45 -16.42 -5.17
CA SER A 145 -6.75 -15.17 -5.90
C SER A 145 -5.53 -14.48 -6.51
N PHE A 146 -4.31 -14.81 -6.07
CA PHE A 146 -3.09 -14.12 -6.48
C PHE A 146 -2.90 -14.14 -8.00
N GLU A 147 -3.25 -15.25 -8.64
CA GLU A 147 -3.06 -15.46 -10.07
C GLU A 147 -3.78 -14.40 -10.93
N TYR A 148 -4.98 -13.95 -10.52
CA TYR A 148 -5.70 -12.90 -11.22
C TYR A 148 -4.90 -11.60 -11.28
N SER A 149 -4.36 -11.18 -10.14
CA SER A 149 -3.55 -9.97 -10.03
C SER A 149 -2.23 -10.10 -10.80
N TYR A 150 -1.60 -11.28 -10.76
CA TYR A 150 -0.36 -11.55 -11.47
C TYR A 150 -0.53 -11.50 -12.99
N ARG A 151 -1.56 -12.19 -13.53
CA ARG A 151 -1.88 -12.19 -14.96
C ARG A 151 -2.26 -10.79 -15.45
N PHE A 152 -2.99 -10.01 -14.65
CA PHE A 152 -3.29 -8.61 -14.99
C PHE A 152 -2.02 -7.74 -15.07
N LYS A 153 -1.15 -7.79 -14.05
CA LYS A 153 0.10 -7.02 -14.03
C LYS A 153 1.03 -7.38 -15.18
N LYS A 154 1.12 -8.66 -15.54
CA LYS A 154 1.93 -9.12 -16.69
C LYS A 154 1.42 -8.57 -18.03
N ARG A 155 0.11 -8.33 -18.17
CA ARG A 155 -0.49 -7.72 -19.37
C ARG A 155 -0.28 -6.21 -19.44
N GLN A 156 -0.11 -5.54 -18.30
CA GLN A 156 0.15 -4.11 -18.28
C GLN A 156 1.59 -3.83 -18.72
N LYS A 157 1.74 -3.14 -19.86
CA LYS A 157 3.04 -2.75 -20.42
C LYS A 157 3.79 -1.73 -19.54
N TYR A 158 3.04 -0.93 -18.79
CA TYR A 158 3.54 0.13 -17.92
C TYR A 158 2.94 -0.05 -16.53
N GLN A 159 3.78 -0.17 -15.50
CA GLN A 159 3.34 0.03 -14.12
C GLN A 159 4.39 0.88 -13.42
N PHE A 160 3.93 1.97 -12.82
CA PHE A 160 4.59 2.70 -11.74
C PHE A 160 3.74 2.56 -10.47
#